data_AF-A0A7S4SGS0-F1
#
_entry.id   AF-A0A7S4SGS0-F1
#
_cell.length_a   1.000
_cell.length_b   1.000
_cell.length_c   1.000
_cell.angle_alpha   90.00
_cell.angle_beta   90.00
_cell.angle_gamma   90.00
#
_symmetry.space_group_name_H-M   'P 1'
#
loop_
_entity.id
_entity.type
_entity.pdbx_description
1 polymer ?
#
loop_
_entity_poly.entity_id
_entity_poly.type
_entity_poly.pdbx_seq_one_letter_code
_entity_poly.pdbx_strand_id
1 'polypeptide(L)'
;MVAYFLKLLQGLLMAAWLRGRDGGGIVGLLRDIFQAFFTPGLVKETTIGFASAAYKYIAGLNTAQALLGIELILFGQILNVSVYKAIGEHGVYYGCRLGKVVPWCDGFPFNFLPHPQYLGSSLSIWGVCIFLGGMIPYGVPVVMSCFYAFSSWVEATL
;
A
#
# COMPACT_ATOMS: atom_id res chain seq x y z
N MET A 1 13.32 10.28 6.81
CA MET A 1 12.14 10.20 7.71
C MET A 1 12.36 10.96 9.02
N VAL A 2 13.47 10.70 9.74
CA VAL A 2 13.80 11.36 11.02
C VAL A 2 13.86 12.90 10.94
N ALA A 3 14.44 13.47 9.89
CA ALA A 3 14.52 14.93 9.72
C ALA A 3 13.15 15.62 9.56
N TYR A 4 12.17 14.94 8.96
CA TYR A 4 10.81 15.48 8.80
C TYR A 4 10.00 15.35 10.08
N PHE A 5 10.18 14.26 10.83
CA PHE A 5 9.61 14.09 12.16
C PHE A 5 10.13 15.16 13.14
N LEU A 6 11.41 15.52 13.07
CA LEU A 6 12.00 16.59 13.88
C LEU A 6 11.45 17.97 13.52
N LYS A 7 11.23 18.27 12.24
CA LYS A 7 10.57 19.51 11.80
C LYS A 7 9.11 19.59 12.25
N LEU A 8 8.40 18.45 12.24
CA LEU A 8 7.04 18.34 12.76
C LEU A 8 7.00 18.59 14.28
N LEU A 9 7.93 17.98 15.02
CA LEU A 9 8.07 18.17 16.46
C LEU A 9 8.38 19.63 16.81
N GLN A 10 9.28 20.28 16.05
CA GLN A 10 9.61 21.70 16.21
C GLN A 10 8.40 22.60 15.93
N GLY A 11 7.60 22.31 14.90
CA GLY A 11 6.37 23.06 14.61
C GLY A 11 5.33 22.94 15.74
N LEU A 12 5.15 21.74 16.29
CA LEU A 12 4.24 21.48 17.42
C LEU A 12 4.71 22.15 18.71
N LEU A 13 6.03 22.15 18.98
CA LEU A 13 6.63 22.82 20.14
C LEU A 13 6.52 24.34 20.03
N MET A 14 6.70 24.91 18.84
CA MET A 14 6.53 26.35 18.60
C MET A 14 5.08 26.79 18.78
N ALA A 15 4.12 26.00 18.28
CA ALA A 15 2.68 26.26 18.48
C ALA A 15 2.27 26.15 19.96
N ALA A 16 2.82 25.18 20.69
CA ALA A 16 2.62 25.06 22.14
C ALA A 16 3.23 26.23 22.93
N TRP A 17 4.41 26.72 22.52
CA TRP A 17 5.09 27.85 23.16
C TRP A 17 4.36 29.18 22.92
N LEU A 18 3.90 29.45 21.69
CA LEU A 18 3.10 30.64 21.37
C LEU A 18 1.78 30.68 22.18
N ARG A 19 1.17 29.52 22.44
CA ARG A 19 -0.08 29.41 23.20
C ARG A 19 0.07 29.64 24.70
N GLY A 20 1.25 29.39 25.27
CA GLY A 20 1.55 29.72 26.67
C GLY A 20 1.43 31.22 26.97
N ARG A 21 1.34 32.06 25.93
CA ARG A 21 1.15 33.51 26.03
C ARG A 21 -0.32 33.98 26.01
N ASP A 22 -1.22 33.26 25.33
CA ASP A 22 -2.53 33.82 24.91
C ASP A 22 -3.79 33.10 25.44
N GLY A 23 -3.66 31.99 26.20
CA GLY A 23 -4.77 31.40 26.96
C GLY A 23 -5.90 30.71 26.16
N GLY A 24 -5.75 30.48 24.85
CA GLY A 24 -6.80 29.88 24.00
C GLY A 24 -7.07 28.40 24.27
N GLY A 25 -8.34 27.99 24.43
CA GLY A 25 -8.79 26.61 24.68
C GLY A 25 -8.56 25.59 23.53
N ILE A 26 -8.99 24.34 23.69
CA ILE A 26 -8.65 23.19 22.81
C ILE A 26 -9.03 23.37 21.34
N VAL A 27 -10.09 24.15 21.06
CA VAL A 27 -10.53 24.46 19.69
C VAL A 27 -9.53 25.36 18.96
N GLY A 28 -8.86 26.28 19.66
CA GLY A 28 -7.80 27.13 19.10
C GLY A 28 -6.56 26.30 18.72
N LEU A 29 -6.16 25.36 19.59
CA LEU A 29 -5.06 24.43 19.30
C LEU A 29 -5.32 23.61 18.04
N LEU A 30 -6.53 23.07 17.88
CA LEU A 30 -6.89 22.28 16.71
C LEU A 30 -6.88 23.11 15.43
N ARG A 31 -7.35 24.36 15.49
CA ARG A 31 -7.31 25.30 14.37
C ARG A 31 -5.87 25.65 13.98
N ASP A 32 -5.01 25.93 14.96
CA ASP A 32 -3.63 26.37 14.71
C ASP A 32 -2.76 25.19 14.23
N ILE A 33 -2.99 23.98 14.74
CA ILE A 33 -2.40 22.74 14.18
C ILE A 33 -2.88 22.54 12.74
N PHE A 34 -4.18 22.63 12.49
CA PHE A 34 -4.74 22.48 11.15
C PHE A 34 -4.14 23.52 10.18
N GLN A 35 -4.08 24.79 10.56
CA GLN A 35 -3.47 25.83 9.73
C GLN A 35 -1.97 25.61 9.51
N ALA A 36 -1.22 25.14 10.51
CA ALA A 36 0.20 24.80 10.34
C ALA A 36 0.39 23.63 9.35
N PHE A 37 -0.47 22.61 9.41
CA PHE A 37 -0.46 21.48 8.46
C PHE A 37 -0.84 21.89 7.03
N PHE A 38 -1.76 22.84 6.87
CA PHE A 38 -2.27 23.30 5.58
C PHE A 38 -1.67 24.64 5.12
N THR A 39 -0.57 25.09 5.73
CA THR A 39 0.12 26.30 5.29
C THR A 39 0.67 26.08 3.88
N PRO A 40 0.28 26.88 2.87
CA PRO A 40 0.62 26.63 1.46
C PRO A 40 2.13 26.50 1.18
N GLY A 41 2.96 27.19 1.96
CA GLY A 41 4.42 27.07 1.88
C GLY A 41 4.96 25.73 2.39
N LEU A 42 4.44 25.23 3.52
CA LEU A 42 4.84 23.94 4.09
C LEU A 42 4.41 22.78 3.20
N VAL A 43 3.21 22.86 2.60
CA VAL A 43 2.71 21.89 1.62
C VAL A 43 3.60 21.88 0.37
N LYS A 44 4.02 23.04 -0.15
CA LYS A 44 4.95 23.08 -1.29
C LYS A 44 6.32 22.51 -0.96
N GLU A 45 6.91 22.86 0.18
CA GLU A 45 8.23 22.33 0.58
C GLU A 45 8.20 20.83 0.88
N THR A 46 7.14 20.33 1.52
CA THR A 46 6.96 18.88 1.76
C THR A 46 6.69 18.13 0.47
N THR A 47 5.88 18.68 -0.45
CA THR A 47 5.62 18.05 -1.76
C THR A 47 6.88 17.98 -2.61
N ILE A 48 7.65 19.08 -2.70
CA ILE A 48 8.92 19.12 -3.43
C ILE A 48 9.96 18.21 -2.76
N GLY A 49 10.00 18.18 -1.43
CA GLY A 49 10.89 17.31 -0.66
C GLY A 49 10.59 15.82 -0.87
N PHE A 50 9.30 15.44 -0.90
CA PHE A 50 8.87 14.08 -1.21
C PHE A 50 9.21 13.70 -2.65
N ALA A 51 8.88 14.55 -3.62
CA ALA A 51 9.20 14.32 -5.03
C ALA A 51 10.72 14.19 -5.26
N SER A 52 11.53 15.02 -4.61
CA SER A 52 12.99 14.94 -4.68
C SER A 52 13.53 13.64 -4.05
N ALA A 53 12.97 13.21 -2.92
CA ALA A 53 13.34 11.94 -2.29
C ALA A 53 12.95 10.74 -3.16
N ALA A 54 11.75 10.75 -3.73
CA ALA A 54 11.27 9.73 -4.66
C ALA A 54 12.14 9.68 -5.93
N TYR A 55 12.48 10.84 -6.50
CA TYR A 55 13.38 10.92 -7.66
C TYR A 55 14.75 10.33 -7.36
N LYS A 56 15.38 10.71 -6.24
CA LYS A 56 16.69 10.15 -5.83
C LYS A 56 16.62 8.65 -5.61
N TYR A 57 15.53 8.16 -5.04
CA TYR A 57 15.30 6.74 -4.86
C TYR A 57 15.21 6.01 -6.21
N ILE A 58 14.32 6.46 -7.09
CA ILE A 58 14.10 5.88 -8.41
C ILE A 58 15.37 5.95 -9.27
N ALA A 59 16.08 7.08 -9.26
CA ALA A 59 17.33 7.26 -9.97
C ALA A 59 18.47 6.37 -9.42
N GLY A 60 18.36 5.92 -8.17
CA GLY A 60 19.31 4.99 -7.54
C GLY A 60 18.92 3.52 -7.66
N LEU A 61 17.78 3.18 -8.28
CA LEU A 61 17.36 1.80 -8.44
C LEU A 61 18.29 1.05 -9.39
N ASN A 62 18.66 -0.16 -8.99
CA ASN A 62 19.27 -1.10 -9.91
C ASN A 62 18.25 -1.46 -11.01
N THR A 63 18.64 -1.37 -12.29
CA THR A 63 17.77 -1.71 -13.44
C THR A 63 17.14 -3.09 -13.29
N ALA A 64 17.90 -4.10 -12.86
CA ALA A 64 17.39 -5.45 -12.67
C ALA A 64 16.33 -5.52 -11.56
N GLN A 65 16.55 -4.80 -10.46
CA GLN A 65 15.58 -4.70 -9.35
C GLN A 65 14.31 -3.99 -9.82
N ALA A 66 14.43 -2.90 -10.56
CA ALA A 66 13.30 -2.15 -11.08
C ALA A 66 12.46 -3.00 -12.05
N LEU A 67 13.12 -3.66 -13.03
CA LEU A 67 12.46 -4.52 -13.99
C LEU A 67 11.75 -5.69 -13.31
N LEU A 68 12.45 -6.44 -12.46
CA LEU A 68 11.88 -7.58 -11.74
C LEU A 68 10.71 -7.15 -10.85
N GLY A 69 10.86 -6.05 -10.11
CA GLY A 69 9.80 -5.53 -9.24
C GLY A 69 8.56 -5.14 -10.03
N ILE A 70 8.73 -4.41 -11.14
CA ILE A 70 7.63 -3.99 -12.02
C ILE A 70 6.96 -5.20 -12.68
N GLU A 71 7.71 -6.14 -13.23
CA GLU A 71 7.18 -7.34 -13.87
C GLU A 71 6.31 -8.17 -12.93
N LEU A 72 6.77 -8.38 -11.69
CA LEU A 72 6.02 -9.10 -10.67
C LEU A 72 4.73 -8.35 -10.28
N ILE A 73 4.79 -7.02 -10.15
CA ILE A 73 3.60 -6.19 -9.89
C ILE A 73 2.61 -6.33 -11.04
N LEU A 74 3.06 -6.14 -12.29
CA LEU A 74 2.18 -6.19 -13.46
C LEU A 74 1.55 -7.57 -13.60
N PHE A 75 2.33 -8.64 -13.52
CA PHE A 75 1.82 -10.00 -13.64
C PHE A 75 0.83 -10.31 -12.50
N GLY A 76 1.16 -9.90 -11.28
CA GLY A 76 0.28 -10.08 -10.13
C GLY A 76 -1.06 -9.34 -10.27
N GLN A 77 -1.02 -8.09 -10.74
CA GLN A 77 -2.22 -7.29 -10.96
C GLN A 77 -3.05 -7.80 -12.14
N ILE A 78 -2.42 -8.31 -13.21
CA ILE A 78 -3.13 -8.96 -14.33
C ILE A 78 -3.95 -10.14 -13.82
N LEU A 79 -3.37 -11.00 -12.98
CA LEU A 79 -4.11 -12.12 -12.38
C LEU A 79 -5.27 -11.63 -11.52
N ASN A 80 -5.03 -10.68 -10.62
CA ASN A 80 -6.06 -10.14 -9.73
C ASN A 80 -7.22 -9.51 -10.51
N VAL A 81 -6.94 -8.62 -11.46
CA VAL A 81 -7.96 -7.97 -12.31
C VAL A 81 -8.73 -9.01 -13.12
N SER A 82 -8.06 -10.05 -13.61
CA SER A 82 -8.71 -11.10 -14.39
C SER A 82 -9.66 -11.94 -13.56
N VAL A 83 -9.35 -12.18 -12.29
CA VAL A 83 -10.30 -12.79 -11.34
C VAL A 83 -11.53 -11.90 -11.13
N TYR A 84 -11.34 -10.60 -10.87
CA TYR A 84 -12.46 -9.67 -10.74
C TYR A 84 -13.34 -9.64 -12.00
N LYS A 85 -12.74 -9.70 -13.20
CA LYS A 85 -13.48 -9.79 -14.47
C LYS A 85 -14.24 -11.10 -14.63
N ALA A 86 -13.68 -12.21 -14.16
CA ALA A 86 -14.24 -13.55 -14.33
C ALA A 86 -15.43 -13.83 -13.39
N ILE A 87 -15.30 -13.51 -12.10
CA ILE A 87 -16.29 -13.90 -11.07
C ILE A 87 -16.91 -12.71 -10.32
N GLY A 88 -16.49 -11.49 -10.66
CA GLY A 88 -17.00 -10.26 -10.04
C GLY A 88 -16.58 -10.08 -8.58
N GLU A 89 -16.96 -8.94 -8.01
CA GLU A 89 -16.69 -8.61 -6.61
C GLU A 89 -17.29 -9.63 -5.64
N HIS A 90 -18.53 -10.06 -5.89
CA HIS A 90 -19.18 -11.08 -5.06
C HIS A 90 -18.45 -12.42 -5.10
N GLY A 91 -17.88 -12.82 -6.25
CA GLY A 91 -17.06 -14.02 -6.32
C GLY A 91 -15.79 -13.91 -5.49
N VAL A 92 -15.11 -12.77 -5.59
CA VAL A 92 -13.86 -12.49 -4.85
C VAL A 92 -14.07 -12.49 -3.34
N TYR A 93 -15.16 -11.90 -2.85
CA TYR A 93 -15.42 -11.76 -1.41
C TYR A 93 -16.33 -12.85 -0.83
N TYR A 94 -16.22 -14.08 -1.32
CA TYR A 94 -16.97 -15.25 -0.82
C TYR A 94 -18.48 -15.06 -0.78
N GLY A 95 -19.04 -14.30 -1.73
CA GLY A 95 -20.47 -14.01 -1.82
C GLY A 95 -21.33 -15.27 -1.89
N CYS A 96 -20.80 -16.39 -2.44
CA CYS A 96 -21.47 -17.69 -2.43
C CYS A 96 -21.78 -18.19 -1.02
N ARG A 97 -20.91 -17.93 -0.03
CA ARG A 97 -21.11 -18.24 1.39
C ARG A 97 -22.15 -17.33 2.05
N LEU A 98 -22.42 -16.18 1.43
CA LEU A 98 -23.38 -15.18 1.86
C LEU A 98 -24.70 -15.23 1.06
N GLY A 99 -24.95 -16.32 0.33
CA GLY A 99 -26.17 -16.53 -0.45
C GLY A 99 -26.26 -15.75 -1.76
N LYS A 100 -25.15 -15.16 -2.24
CA LYS A 100 -25.08 -14.56 -3.58
C LYS A 100 -24.84 -15.64 -4.64
N VAL A 101 -25.49 -15.48 -5.79
CA VAL A 101 -25.19 -16.30 -6.97
C VAL A 101 -23.88 -15.80 -7.57
N VAL A 102 -22.86 -16.65 -7.57
CA VAL A 102 -21.54 -16.37 -8.16
C VAL A 102 -21.38 -17.26 -9.39
N PRO A 103 -21.03 -16.71 -10.56
CA PRO A 103 -20.81 -17.52 -11.75
C PRO A 103 -19.55 -18.38 -11.59
N TRP A 104 -19.65 -19.65 -11.97
CA TRP A 104 -18.48 -20.50 -12.13
C TRP A 104 -17.74 -20.09 -13.41
N CYS A 105 -16.40 -20.14 -13.38
CA CYS A 105 -15.57 -19.74 -14.51
C CYS A 105 -14.46 -20.76 -14.75
N ASP A 106 -14.50 -21.40 -15.92
CA ASP A 106 -13.46 -22.34 -16.38
C ASP A 106 -12.49 -21.67 -17.38
N GLY A 107 -12.61 -20.35 -17.58
CA GLY A 107 -11.75 -19.56 -18.46
C GLY A 107 -10.55 -18.95 -17.73
N PHE A 108 -9.81 -18.08 -18.42
CA PHE A 108 -8.71 -17.34 -17.79
C PHE A 108 -9.22 -16.45 -16.63
N PRO A 109 -8.55 -16.44 -15.46
CA PRO A 109 -7.27 -17.10 -15.14
C PRO A 109 -7.38 -18.50 -14.50
N PHE A 110 -8.59 -19.02 -14.28
CA PHE A 110 -8.84 -20.28 -13.58
C PHE A 110 -8.48 -21.54 -14.38
N ASN A 111 -8.40 -21.45 -15.71
CA ASN A 111 -7.91 -22.54 -16.55
C ASN A 111 -6.40 -22.80 -16.45
N PHE A 112 -5.63 -21.86 -15.89
CA PHE A 112 -4.17 -21.98 -15.73
C PHE A 112 -3.76 -22.39 -14.32
N LEU A 113 -4.43 -21.85 -13.29
CA LEU A 113 -4.17 -22.25 -11.92
C LEU A 113 -5.43 -22.16 -11.04
N PRO A 114 -5.51 -22.93 -9.94
CA PRO A 114 -6.74 -23.01 -9.14
C PRO A 114 -7.03 -21.73 -8.34
N HIS A 115 -5.99 -21.06 -7.80
CA HIS A 115 -6.15 -19.85 -6.97
C HIS A 115 -5.36 -18.65 -7.54
N PRO A 116 -5.76 -18.12 -8.70
CA PRO A 116 -5.05 -17.06 -9.41
C PRO A 116 -4.88 -15.77 -8.60
N GLN A 117 -5.85 -15.44 -7.73
CA GLN A 117 -5.78 -14.24 -6.90
C GLN A 117 -4.74 -14.33 -5.77
N TYR A 118 -4.53 -15.52 -5.20
CA TYR A 118 -3.53 -15.76 -4.17
C TYR A 118 -2.11 -15.64 -4.72
N LEU A 119 -1.88 -16.24 -5.89
CA LEU A 119 -0.62 -16.06 -6.61
C LEU A 119 -0.43 -14.59 -7.02
N GLY A 120 -1.47 -13.96 -7.60
CA GLY A 120 -1.41 -12.57 -8.02
C GLY A 120 -1.10 -11.59 -6.91
N SER A 121 -1.71 -11.79 -5.74
CA SER A 121 -1.46 -11.00 -4.53
C SER A 121 -0.04 -11.22 -4.00
N SER A 122 0.43 -12.46 -3.95
CA SER A 122 1.80 -12.79 -3.53
C SER A 122 2.85 -12.09 -4.42
N LEU A 123 2.71 -12.22 -5.74
CA LEU A 123 3.60 -11.58 -6.72
C LEU A 123 3.59 -10.06 -6.60
N SER A 124 2.41 -9.46 -6.40
CA SER A 124 2.28 -8.01 -6.22
C SER A 124 3.05 -7.53 -4.99
N ILE A 125 2.94 -8.21 -3.85
CA ILE A 125 3.62 -7.80 -2.61
C ILE A 125 5.13 -8.01 -2.75
N TRP A 126 5.58 -9.13 -3.32
CA TRP A 126 7.00 -9.37 -3.60
C TRP A 126 7.57 -8.32 -4.57
N GLY A 127 6.86 -8.01 -5.65
CA GLY A 127 7.25 -7.01 -6.62
C GLY A 127 7.37 -5.62 -6.00
N VAL A 128 6.42 -5.22 -5.14
CA VAL A 128 6.51 -3.97 -4.38
C VAL A 128 7.70 -3.97 -3.43
N CYS A 129 7.97 -5.05 -2.70
CA CYS A 129 9.10 -5.11 -1.76
C CYS A 129 10.45 -5.05 -2.47
N ILE A 130 10.57 -5.74 -3.62
CA ILE A 130 11.77 -5.70 -4.48
C ILE A 130 11.92 -4.30 -5.09
N PHE A 131 10.86 -3.74 -5.67
CA PHE A 131 10.89 -2.40 -6.25
C PHE A 131 11.25 -1.33 -5.22
N LEU A 132 10.74 -1.45 -4.00
CA LEU A 132 11.03 -0.56 -2.87
C LEU A 132 12.30 -0.93 -2.09
N GLY A 133 13.07 -1.93 -2.52
CA GLY A 133 14.49 -2.10 -2.16
C GLY A 133 14.79 -2.04 -0.67
N GLY A 134 14.07 -2.83 0.14
CA GLY A 134 14.30 -2.91 1.60
C GLY A 134 13.68 -1.77 2.43
N MET A 135 12.95 -0.83 1.82
CA MET A 135 12.10 0.11 2.57
C MET A 135 10.95 -0.61 3.30
N ILE A 136 10.58 -1.80 2.81
CA ILE A 136 9.61 -2.69 3.44
C ILE A 136 10.36 -3.96 3.89
N PRO A 137 10.19 -4.41 5.14
CA PRO A 137 10.77 -5.66 5.61
C PRO A 137 10.28 -6.85 4.78
N TYR A 138 11.21 -7.67 4.27
CA TYR A 138 10.88 -8.89 3.51
C TYR A 138 10.12 -9.96 4.32
N GLY A 139 10.00 -9.80 5.64
CA GLY A 139 9.11 -10.63 6.45
C GLY A 139 7.64 -10.50 6.04
N VAL A 140 7.20 -9.33 5.57
CA VAL A 140 5.81 -9.09 5.13
C VAL A 140 5.42 -9.98 3.95
N PRO A 141 6.12 -9.97 2.80
CA PRO A 141 5.78 -10.84 1.67
C PRO A 141 5.88 -12.33 2.03
N VAL A 142 6.83 -12.73 2.88
CA VAL A 142 6.95 -14.12 3.34
C VAL A 142 5.70 -14.55 4.10
N VAL A 143 5.32 -13.80 5.13
CA VAL A 143 4.14 -14.12 5.96
C VAL A 143 2.88 -14.15 5.11
N MET A 144 2.68 -13.16 4.24
CA MET A 144 1.52 -13.12 3.34
C MET A 144 1.49 -14.31 2.37
N SER A 145 2.64 -14.69 1.81
CA SER A 145 2.74 -15.86 0.94
C SER A 145 2.40 -17.15 1.69
N CYS A 146 2.84 -17.29 2.94
CA CYS A 146 2.47 -18.43 3.79
C CYS A 146 0.96 -18.49 4.06
N PHE A 147 0.34 -17.35 4.38
CA PHE A 147 -1.11 -17.29 4.57
C PHE A 147 -1.86 -17.67 3.29
N TYR A 148 -1.48 -17.12 2.14
CA TYR A 148 -2.13 -17.43 0.87
C TYR A 148 -1.91 -18.87 0.42
N ALA A 149 -0.73 -19.44 0.66
CA ALA A 149 -0.47 -20.86 0.39
C ALA A 149 -1.33 -21.77 1.29
N PHE A 150 -1.46 -21.42 2.58
CA PHE A 150 -2.33 -22.15 3.51
C PHE A 150 -3.81 -22.04 3.10
N SER A 151 -4.30 -20.84 2.80
CA SER A 151 -5.67 -20.63 2.32
C SER A 151 -5.95 -21.39 1.03
N SER A 152 -5.01 -21.36 0.07
CA SER A 152 -5.10 -22.15 -1.16
C SER A 152 -5.23 -23.64 -0.88
N TRP A 153 -4.43 -24.17 0.05
CA TRP A 153 -4.47 -25.58 0.41
C TRP A 153 -5.80 -25.95 1.08
N VAL A 154 -6.28 -25.13 2.02
CA VAL A 154 -7.58 -25.36 2.67
C VAL A 154 -8.70 -25.38 1.64
N GLU A 155 -8.76 -24.37 0.76
CA GLU A 155 -9.81 -24.29 -0.27
C GLU A 155 -9.77 -25.43 -1.27
N ALA A 156 -8.58 -25.95 -1.60
CA ALA A 156 -8.44 -27.12 -2.47
C ALA A 156 -8.91 -28.43 -1.82
N THR A 157 -9.13 -28.44 -0.49
CA THR A 157 -9.55 -29.63 0.28
C THR A 157 -11.00 -29.60 0.76
N LEU A 158 -11.71 -28.49 0.55
CA LEU A 158 -13.14 -28.33 0.88
C LEU A 158 -14.04 -28.79 -0.28
#